data_AF-A0A2G2XRK7-F1
#
_entry.id   AF-A0A2G2XRK7-F1
#
_cell.length_a   1.000
_cell.length_b   1.000
_cell.length_c   1.000
_cell.angle_alpha   90.00
_cell.angle_beta   90.00
_cell.angle_gamma   90.00
#
_symmetry.space_group_name_H-M   'P 1'
#
loop_
_entity.id
_entity.type
_entity.pdbx_description
1 polymer ?
#
loop_
_entity_poly.entity_id
_entity_poly.type
_entity_poly.pdbx_seq_one_letter_code
_entity_poly.pdbx_strand_id
1 'polypeptide(L)'
;MVQGSRQWHEKFPFVLLGYRTTVRTSTGATPYLLVYGTEAVIPAEVKIPSLRVIVEAEIDDDEWVEAKGKLSPNWQGPFVVKKMLPNGALYLTDIEGKMAEMTINADAVKRYYV
;
A
#
# COMPACT_ATOMS: atom_id res chain seq x y z
N MET A 1 8.37 17.88 -28.38
CA MET A 1 7.00 18.09 -27.86
C MET A 1 6.87 17.31 -26.55
N VAL A 2 6.84 18.01 -25.42
CA VAL A 2 6.68 17.36 -24.10
C VAL A 2 5.19 17.08 -23.91
N GLN A 3 4.81 15.80 -23.96
CA GLN A 3 3.46 15.35 -23.60
C GLN A 3 3.19 15.75 -22.15
N GLY A 4 2.13 16.53 -21.92
CA GLY A 4 1.79 17.07 -20.61
C GLY A 4 1.56 15.97 -19.57
N SER A 5 1.83 16.28 -18.30
CA SER A 5 1.71 15.41 -17.12
C SER A 5 0.30 14.84 -16.85
N ARG A 6 -0.68 15.13 -17.72
CA ARG A 6 -2.10 14.82 -17.53
C ARG A 6 -2.55 13.48 -18.14
N GLN A 7 -1.67 12.78 -18.87
CA GLN A 7 -1.94 11.48 -19.53
C GLN A 7 -1.22 10.31 -18.83
N TRP A 8 -0.93 10.42 -17.54
CA TRP A 8 -0.20 9.36 -16.82
C TRP A 8 -0.94 8.01 -16.87
N HIS A 9 -2.27 8.04 -16.86
CA HIS A 9 -3.13 6.86 -16.92
C HIS A 9 -3.02 6.13 -18.27
N GLU A 10 -2.84 6.86 -19.38
CA GLU A 10 -2.57 6.25 -20.70
C GLU A 10 -1.19 5.58 -20.75
N LYS A 11 -0.21 6.11 -20.00
CA LYS A 11 1.15 5.55 -19.91
C LYS A 11 1.27 4.42 -18.90
N PHE A 12 0.33 4.31 -17.97
CA PHE A 12 0.38 3.36 -16.86
C PHE A 12 0.53 1.90 -17.30
N PRO A 13 -0.22 1.39 -18.31
CA PRO A 13 -0.04 0.01 -18.79
C PRO A 13 1.38 -0.27 -19.30
N PHE A 14 2.00 0.71 -19.98
CA PHE A 14 3.34 0.57 -20.53
C PHE A 14 4.41 0.59 -19.44
N VAL A 15 4.27 1.48 -18.46
CA VAL A 15 5.20 1.54 -17.31
C VAL A 15 5.11 0.27 -16.48
N LEU A 16 3.90 -0.23 -16.23
CA LEU A 16 3.67 -1.47 -15.50
C LEU A 16 4.27 -2.68 -16.22
N LEU A 17 4.16 -2.73 -17.55
CA LEU A 17 4.79 -3.76 -18.37
C LEU A 17 6.31 -3.71 -18.21
N GLY A 18 6.93 -2.53 -18.43
CA GLY A 18 8.38 -2.37 -18.24
C GLY A 18 8.82 -2.75 -16.83
N TYR A 19 8.03 -2.40 -15.81
CA TYR A 19 8.31 -2.78 -14.43
C TYR A 19 8.35 -4.31 -14.22
N ARG A 20 7.40 -5.04 -14.83
CA ARG A 20 7.24 -6.49 -14.69
C ARG A 20 8.29 -7.30 -15.45
N THR A 21 8.77 -6.81 -16.59
CA THR A 21 9.70 -7.54 -17.48
C THR A 21 11.17 -7.13 -17.33
N THR A 22 11.46 -6.02 -16.65
CA THR A 22 12.85 -5.60 -16.42
C THR A 22 13.44 -6.34 -15.22
N VAL A 23 14.64 -6.90 -15.41
CA VAL A 23 15.42 -7.52 -14.33
C VAL A 23 15.79 -6.49 -13.27
N ARG A 24 15.53 -6.80 -11.99
CA ARG A 24 15.92 -5.94 -10.87
C ARG A 24 17.35 -6.23 -10.44
N THR A 25 18.13 -5.18 -10.18
CA THR A 25 19.51 -5.32 -9.71
C THR A 25 19.62 -6.00 -8.35
N SER A 26 18.62 -5.84 -7.47
CA SER A 26 18.59 -6.45 -6.14
C SER A 26 18.33 -7.96 -6.15
N THR A 27 17.52 -8.46 -7.09
CA THR A 27 17.11 -9.88 -7.13
C THR A 27 17.67 -10.64 -8.32
N GLY A 28 18.22 -9.96 -9.33
CA GLY A 28 18.69 -10.57 -10.57
C GLY A 28 17.57 -11.18 -11.43
N ALA A 29 16.30 -11.00 -11.05
CA ALA A 29 15.13 -11.58 -11.73
C ALA A 29 14.12 -10.48 -12.11
N THR A 30 13.27 -10.79 -13.08
CA THR A 30 12.11 -9.95 -13.40
C THR A 30 11.03 -10.15 -12.34
N PRO A 31 10.27 -9.10 -11.95
CA PRO A 31 9.18 -9.27 -10.99
C PRO A 31 8.13 -10.29 -11.44
N TYR A 32 7.86 -10.42 -12.75
CA TYR A 32 6.91 -11.41 -13.27
C TYR A 32 7.41 -12.85 -13.03
N LEU A 33 8.69 -13.11 -13.25
CA LEU A 33 9.31 -14.42 -13.03
C LEU A 33 9.20 -14.85 -11.55
N LEU A 34 9.34 -13.91 -10.62
CA LEU A 34 9.20 -14.20 -9.18
C LEU A 34 7.77 -14.53 -8.77
N VAL A 35 6.76 -13.98 -9.46
CA VAL A 35 5.34 -14.19 -9.13
C VAL A 35 4.80 -15.46 -9.79
N TYR A 36 5.12 -15.70 -11.06
CA TYR A 36 4.51 -16.78 -11.85
C TYR A 36 5.45 -17.95 -12.15
N GLY A 37 6.74 -17.81 -11.86
CA GLY A 37 7.75 -18.84 -12.13
C GLY A 37 8.12 -18.99 -13.61
N THR A 38 7.61 -18.13 -14.49
CA THR A 38 7.89 -18.13 -15.94
C THR A 38 8.24 -16.74 -16.45
N GLU A 39 8.94 -16.66 -17.58
CA GLU A 39 9.24 -15.37 -18.22
C GLU A 39 7.96 -14.73 -18.78
N ALA A 40 7.87 -13.40 -18.71
CA ALA A 40 6.70 -12.67 -19.17
C ALA A 40 6.54 -12.75 -20.70
N VAL A 41 5.39 -13.22 -21.16
CA VAL A 41 5.00 -13.21 -22.58
C VAL A 41 4.51 -11.81 -22.97
N ILE A 42 5.00 -11.27 -24.10
CA ILE A 42 4.70 -9.90 -24.54
C ILE A 42 3.22 -9.79 -24.95
N PRO A 43 2.46 -8.74 -24.55
CA PRO A 43 1.00 -8.67 -24.68
C PRO A 43 0.43 -8.41 -26.08
N ALA A 44 1.15 -8.68 -27.17
CA ALA A 44 0.56 -8.54 -28.51
C ALA A 44 -0.65 -9.48 -28.74
N GLU A 45 -0.85 -10.48 -27.88
CA GLU A 45 -1.89 -11.51 -27.98
C GLU A 45 -3.04 -11.40 -26.97
N VAL A 46 -3.03 -10.46 -26.02
CA VAL A 46 -4.02 -10.44 -24.92
C VAL A 46 -5.03 -9.32 -25.12
N LYS A 47 -5.97 -9.53 -26.06
CA LYS A 47 -7.03 -8.55 -26.41
C LYS A 47 -8.35 -8.75 -25.64
N ILE A 48 -8.33 -9.49 -24.53
CA ILE A 48 -9.54 -9.83 -23.76
C ILE A 48 -9.36 -9.36 -22.31
N PRO A 49 -10.20 -8.44 -21.81
CA PRO A 49 -10.22 -8.08 -20.39
C PRO A 49 -10.65 -9.30 -19.56
N SER A 50 -9.83 -9.73 -18.61
CA SER A 50 -10.17 -10.81 -17.69
C SER A 50 -11.11 -10.33 -16.58
N LEU A 51 -11.98 -11.23 -16.08
CA LEU A 51 -12.96 -10.94 -15.01
C LEU A 51 -12.37 -10.27 -13.75
N ARG A 52 -11.09 -10.51 -13.44
CA ARG A 52 -10.41 -9.87 -12.28
C ARG A 52 -10.33 -8.34 -12.41
N VAL A 53 -10.14 -7.82 -13.62
CA VAL A 53 -10.04 -6.36 -13.89
C VAL A 53 -11.40 -5.68 -13.73
N ILE A 54 -12.48 -6.42 -13.98
CA ILE A 54 -13.85 -5.92 -13.80
C ILE A 54 -14.19 -5.85 -12.31
N VAL A 55 -13.80 -6.86 -11.53
CA VAL A 55 -14.07 -6.93 -10.09
C VAL A 55 -13.27 -5.90 -9.28
N GLU A 56 -12.01 -5.62 -9.63
CA GLU A 56 -11.21 -4.60 -8.91
C GLU A 56 -11.74 -3.17 -9.10
N ALA A 57 -12.48 -2.89 -10.18
CA ALA A 57 -13.06 -1.58 -10.46
C ALA A 57 -14.38 -1.31 -9.69
N GLU A 58 -14.97 -2.34 -9.07
CA GLU A 58 -16.23 -2.26 -8.32
C GLU A 58 -16.03 -2.18 -6.79
N ILE A 59 -14.78 -2.16 -6.30
CA ILE A 59 -14.51 -1.93 -4.88
C ILE A 59 -14.65 -0.44 -4.60
N ASP A 60 -15.76 -0.10 -3.97
CA ASP A 60 -16.11 1.23 -3.46
C ASP A 60 -15.19 1.59 -2.29
N ASP A 61 -14.34 2.60 -2.48
CA ASP A 61 -13.41 3.17 -1.47
C ASP A 61 -14.16 4.04 -0.42
N ASP A 62 -15.47 3.87 -0.26
CA ASP A 62 -16.32 4.69 0.59
C ASP A 62 -16.59 4.02 1.95
N GLU A 63 -15.61 4.07 2.84
CA GLU A 63 -15.93 4.17 4.28
C GLU A 63 -14.78 4.81 5.06
N TRP A 64 -15.11 5.83 5.87
CA TRP A 64 -14.26 6.61 6.77
C TRP A 64 -13.52 7.84 6.20
N VAL A 65 -14.27 8.79 5.63
CA VAL A 65 -13.83 10.19 5.58
C VAL A 65 -14.48 10.95 6.74
N GLU A 66 -13.94 10.80 7.95
CA GLU A 66 -14.25 11.75 9.03
C GLU A 66 -13.66 13.10 8.61
N ALA A 67 -14.51 14.10 8.35
CA ALA A 67 -14.09 15.43 7.94
C ALA A 67 -13.36 16.13 9.11
N LYS A 68 -12.07 15.81 9.27
CA LYS A 68 -11.20 16.44 10.25
C LYS A 68 -10.89 17.85 9.76
N GLY A 69 -11.42 18.86 10.46
CA GLY A 69 -11.08 20.25 10.22
C GLY A 69 -9.57 20.46 10.36
N LYS A 70 -9.03 21.49 9.70
CA LYS A 70 -7.59 21.80 9.65
C LYS A 70 -6.88 21.89 11.03
N LEU A 71 -7.66 22.05 12.10
CA LEU A 71 -7.17 22.23 13.48
C LEU A 71 -7.46 21.02 14.40
N SER A 72 -8.04 19.95 13.89
CA SER A 72 -8.28 18.73 14.67
C SER A 72 -6.95 18.04 15.00
N PRO A 73 -6.78 17.46 16.21
CA PRO A 73 -5.60 16.66 16.53
C PRO A 73 -5.47 15.46 15.59
N ASN A 74 -4.32 15.34 14.92
CA ASN A 74 -4.00 14.19 14.06
C ASN A 74 -3.54 12.96 14.84
N TRP A 75 -3.19 13.13 16.13
CA TRP A 75 -2.76 12.06 17.00
C TRP A 75 -3.94 11.60 17.85
N GLN A 76 -4.18 10.30 17.88
CA GLN A 76 -5.09 9.70 18.84
C GLN A 76 -4.45 9.71 20.23
N GLY A 77 -5.30 9.57 21.26
CA GLY A 77 -4.97 9.82 22.66
C GLY A 77 -3.75 9.06 23.22
N PRO A 78 -3.48 9.20 24.52
CA PRO A 78 -2.37 8.52 25.16
C PRO A 78 -2.62 7.01 25.19
N PHE A 79 -1.70 6.24 24.61
CA PHE A 79 -1.70 4.78 24.67
C PHE A 79 -0.51 4.27 25.47
N VAL A 80 -0.66 3.08 26.05
CA VAL A 80 0.40 2.38 26.78
C VAL A 80 0.95 1.24 25.90
N VAL A 81 2.27 1.13 25.81
CA VAL A 81 2.93 0.02 25.10
C VAL A 81 2.90 -1.23 25.98
N LYS A 82 2.18 -2.26 25.57
CA LYS A 82 2.10 -3.54 26.30
C LYS A 82 3.23 -4.50 25.91
N LYS A 83 3.57 -4.55 24.62
CA LYS A 83 4.59 -5.47 24.09
C LYS A 83 5.22 -4.92 22.81
N MET A 84 6.53 -5.11 22.69
CA MET A 84 7.27 -4.87 21.44
C MET A 84 7.53 -6.19 20.72
N LEU A 85 7.35 -6.20 19.41
CA LEU A 85 7.68 -7.29 18.51
C LEU A 85 9.05 -7.05 17.86
N PRO A 86 9.80 -8.11 17.49
CA PRO A 86 11.14 -7.98 16.90
C PRO A 86 11.15 -7.28 15.53
N ASN A 87 10.01 -7.19 14.86
CA ASN A 87 9.85 -6.49 13.58
C ASN A 87 9.51 -4.99 13.73
N GLY A 88 9.61 -4.43 14.93
CA GLY A 88 9.31 -3.02 15.19
C GLY A 88 7.83 -2.70 15.33
N ALA A 89 6.95 -3.70 15.42
CA ALA A 89 5.54 -3.50 15.74
C ALA A 89 5.28 -3.48 17.25
N LEU A 90 4.29 -2.70 17.67
CA LEU A 90 3.90 -2.47 19.05
C LEU A 90 2.46 -2.92 19.27
N TYR A 91 2.22 -3.60 20.39
CA TYR A 91 0.88 -3.75 20.95
C TYR A 91 0.58 -2.56 21.85
N LEU A 92 -0.40 -1.76 21.46
CA LEU A 92 -0.89 -0.63 22.24
C LEU A 92 -2.16 -1.03 23.01
N THR A 93 -2.27 -0.56 24.23
CA THR A 93 -3.50 -0.61 25.02
C THR A 93 -3.93 0.79 25.38
N ASP A 94 -5.24 1.01 25.45
CA ASP A 94 -5.78 2.24 26.02
C ASP A 94 -5.36 2.38 27.50
N ILE A 95 -5.49 3.58 28.07
CA ILE A 95 -5.27 3.84 29.50
C ILE A 95 -6.14 2.95 30.40
N GLU A 96 -7.28 2.50 29.89
CA GLU A 96 -8.20 1.56 30.57
C GLU A 96 -7.80 0.08 30.39
N GLY A 97 -6.70 -0.21 29.69
CA GLY A 97 -6.20 -1.56 29.46
C GLY A 97 -6.93 -2.35 28.38
N LYS A 98 -7.93 -1.76 27.71
CA LYS A 98 -8.59 -2.35 26.55
C LYS A 98 -7.62 -2.36 25.36
N MET A 99 -7.44 -3.53 24.75
CA MET A 99 -6.55 -3.70 23.61
C MET A 99 -7.19 -3.07 22.37
N ALA A 100 -6.45 -2.21 21.68
CA ALA A 100 -6.68 -2.01 20.25
C ALA A 100 -6.24 -3.31 19.57
N GLU A 101 -7.13 -3.92 18.79
CA GLU A 101 -6.87 -5.23 18.16
C GLU A 101 -5.74 -5.19 17.12
N MET A 102 -5.19 -4.01 16.82
CA MET A 102 -4.22 -3.79 15.76
C MET A 102 -2.79 -3.58 16.30
N THR A 103 -1.82 -4.24 15.67
CA THR A 103 -0.39 -3.98 15.87
C THR A 103 0.03 -2.73 15.09
N ILE A 104 0.66 -1.77 15.76
CA ILE A 104 1.07 -0.48 15.16
C ILE A 104 2.57 -0.44 14.96
N ASN A 105 3.05 0.15 13.87
CA ASN A 105 4.47 0.35 13.63
C ASN A 105 5.05 1.36 14.65
N ALA A 106 6.22 1.08 15.23
CA ALA A 106 6.90 1.99 16.17
C ALA A 106 7.13 3.40 15.61
N ASP A 107 7.37 3.55 14.31
CA ASP A 107 7.57 4.85 13.65
C ASP A 107 6.28 5.69 13.60
N ALA A 108 5.11 5.06 13.76
CA ALA A 108 3.81 5.72 13.78
C ALA A 108 3.40 6.17 15.20
N VAL A 109 4.28 6.06 16.20
CA VAL A 109 4.00 6.43 17.59
C VAL A 109 4.93 7.55 18.05
N LYS A 110 4.43 8.47 18.88
CA LYS A 110 5.23 9.52 19.52
C LYS A 110 5.20 9.37 21.03
N ARG A 111 6.32 9.68 21.68
CA ARG A 111 6.38 9.76 23.15
C ARG A 111 5.45 10.87 23.63
N TYR A 112 4.58 10.53 24.56
CA TYR A 112 3.71 11.48 25.24
C TYR A 112 4.47 12.07 26.42
N TYR A 113 4.52 13.40 26.49
CA TYR A 113 5.11 14.15 27.60
C TYR A 113 3.98 14.83 28.38
N VAL A 114 4.01 14.71 29.70
CA VAL A 114 3.10 15.39 30.64
C VAL A 114 3.76 16.65 31.17
#